data_AF-A0A9P6ZUV2-F1
#
_entry.id   AF-A0A9P6ZUV2-F1
#
_cell.length_a   1.000
_cell.length_b   1.000
_cell.length_c   1.000
_cell.angle_alpha   90.00
_cell.angle_beta   90.00
_cell.angle_gamma   90.00
#
_symmetry.space_group_name_H-M   'P 1'
#
loop_
_entity.id
_entity.type
_entity.pdbx_description
1 polymer ?
#
loop_
_entity_poly.entity_id
_entity_poly.type
_entity_poly.pdbx_seq_one_letter_code
_entity_poly.pdbx_strand_id
1 'polypeptide(L)'
;MIRRTPTMIPMSDADVQEIRDLVVEQKSRFEAKQKTLLAMKKVAEHPIQPNDPETLPWFQLLVAERNRRLGIPVPSTGIHGPSTGSS
;
A
#
# COMPACT_ATOMS: atom_id res chain seq x y z
N MET A 1 -44.22 -38.21 -32.55
CA MET A 1 -43.18 -37.14 -32.52
C MET A 1 -41.92 -37.71 -31.91
N ILE A 2 -40.82 -37.76 -32.67
CA ILE A 2 -39.51 -38.16 -32.12
C ILE A 2 -38.87 -36.93 -31.49
N ARG A 3 -38.56 -37.01 -30.19
CA ARG A 3 -37.85 -35.95 -29.48
C ARG A 3 -36.36 -36.08 -29.78
N ARG A 4 -35.71 -34.97 -30.14
CA ARG A 4 -34.24 -34.90 -30.29
C ARG A 4 -33.57 -34.64 -28.95
N THR A 5 -32.36 -35.15 -28.79
CA THR A 5 -31.50 -34.82 -27.67
C THR A 5 -31.10 -33.33 -27.74
N PRO A 6 -31.06 -32.63 -26.60
CA PRO A 6 -30.54 -31.26 -26.55
C PRO A 6 -29.08 -31.19 -27.01
N THR A 7 -28.71 -30.13 -27.72
CA THR A 7 -27.32 -29.88 -28.10
C THR A 7 -26.51 -29.48 -26.87
N MET A 8 -25.41 -30.20 -26.62
CA MET A 8 -24.46 -29.86 -25.57
C MET A 8 -23.41 -28.91 -26.13
N ILE A 9 -23.14 -27.80 -25.43
CA ILE A 9 -22.03 -26.89 -25.75
C ILE A 9 -20.81 -27.38 -24.96
N PRO A 10 -19.74 -27.84 -25.62
CA PRO A 10 -18.52 -28.23 -24.93
C PRO A 10 -17.77 -27.00 -24.43
N MET A 11 -17.12 -27.13 -23.27
CA MET A 11 -16.21 -26.10 -22.76
C MET A 11 -14.92 -26.13 -23.58
N SER A 12 -14.53 -24.98 -24.10
CA SER A 12 -13.31 -24.82 -24.89
C SER A 12 -12.12 -24.52 -23.99
N ASP A 13 -10.90 -24.73 -24.51
CA ASP A 13 -9.68 -24.37 -23.79
C ASP A 13 -9.62 -22.86 -23.49
N ALA A 14 -10.25 -22.01 -24.32
CA ALA A 14 -10.33 -20.57 -24.07
C ALA A 14 -11.15 -20.26 -22.81
N ASP A 15 -12.29 -20.92 -22.61
CA ASP A 15 -13.14 -20.76 -21.42
C ASP A 15 -12.37 -21.16 -20.15
N VAL A 16 -11.53 -22.19 -20.24
CA VAL A 16 -10.68 -22.63 -19.13
C VAL A 16 -9.60 -21.60 -18.80
N GLN A 17 -8.99 -20.96 -19.81
CA GLN A 17 -8.00 -19.91 -19.56
C GLN A 17 -8.63 -18.67 -18.93
N GLU A 18 -9.80 -18.25 -19.39
CA GLU A 18 -10.53 -17.11 -18.81
C GLU A 18 -10.78 -17.32 -17.31
N ILE A 19 -11.23 -18.51 -16.91
CA ILE A 19 -11.45 -18.83 -15.50
C ILE A 19 -10.14 -18.84 -14.71
N ARG A 20 -9.04 -19.35 -15.28
CA ARG A 20 -7.74 -19.33 -14.60
C ARG A 20 -7.27 -17.91 -14.33
N ASP A 21 -7.38 -17.03 -15.32
CA ASP A 21 -6.98 -15.64 -15.20
C ASP A 21 -7.81 -14.92 -14.13
N LEU A 22 -9.13 -15.16 -14.12
CA LEU A 22 -10.03 -14.63 -13.11
C LEU A 22 -9.63 -15.09 -11.69
N VAL A 23 -9.28 -16.36 -11.52
CA VAL A 23 -8.85 -16.91 -10.22
C VAL A 23 -7.53 -16.29 -9.77
N VAL A 24 -6.58 -16.09 -10.68
CA VAL A 24 -5.30 -15.43 -10.39
C VAL A 24 -5.54 -14.00 -9.91
N GLU A 25 -6.39 -13.26 -10.62
CA GLU A 25 -6.75 -11.89 -10.23
C GLU A 25 -7.40 -11.86 -8.83
N GLN A 26 -8.36 -12.74 -8.57
CA GLN A 26 -9.03 -12.79 -7.27
C GLN A 26 -8.07 -13.12 -6.12
N LYS A 27 -7.13 -14.05 -6.33
CA LYS A 27 -6.10 -14.39 -5.32
C LYS A 27 -5.20 -13.19 -5.02
N SER A 28 -4.70 -12.51 -6.05
CA SER A 28 -3.84 -11.33 -5.85
C SER A 28 -4.56 -10.22 -5.06
N ARG A 29 -5.84 -9.98 -5.37
CA ARG A 29 -6.69 -9.01 -4.66
C ARG A 29 -6.92 -9.43 -3.21
N PHE A 30 -7.13 -10.71 -2.97
CA PHE A 30 -7.31 -11.25 -1.62
C PHE A 30 -6.04 -11.08 -0.77
N GLU A 31 -4.87 -11.45 -1.30
CA GLU A 31 -3.59 -11.29 -0.61
C GLU A 31 -3.29 -9.83 -0.27
N ALA A 32 -3.53 -8.91 -1.22
CA ALA A 32 -3.37 -7.48 -0.98
C ALA A 32 -4.29 -6.97 0.14
N LYS A 33 -5.57 -7.38 0.14
CA LYS A 33 -6.52 -7.04 1.21
C LYS A 33 -6.10 -7.60 2.56
N GLN A 34 -5.67 -8.86 2.60
CA GLN A 34 -5.21 -9.50 3.83
C GLN A 34 -3.99 -8.78 4.42
N LYS A 35 -3.01 -8.40 3.57
CA LYS A 35 -1.85 -7.62 3.99
C LYS A 35 -2.25 -6.27 4.60
N THR A 36 -3.19 -5.56 3.96
CA THR A 36 -3.71 -4.29 4.45
C THR A 36 -4.46 -4.46 5.77
N LEU A 37 -5.33 -5.46 5.89
CA LEU A 37 -6.06 -5.73 7.12
C LEU A 37 -5.14 -6.08 8.28
N LEU A 38 -4.08 -6.86 8.03
CA LEU A 38 -3.08 -7.16 9.05
C LEU A 38 -2.31 -5.90 9.48
N ALA A 39 -1.98 -5.01 8.55
CA ALA A 39 -1.35 -3.73 8.87
C ALA A 39 -2.29 -2.85 9.72
N MET A 40 -3.56 -2.74 9.34
CA MET A 40 -4.56 -1.99 10.10
C MET A 40 -4.79 -2.59 11.48
N LYS A 41 -4.82 -3.93 11.59
CA LYS A 41 -4.93 -4.63 12.87
C LYS A 41 -3.77 -4.27 13.81
N LYS A 42 -2.53 -4.29 13.30
CA LYS A 42 -1.35 -3.92 14.11
C LYS A 42 -1.45 -2.48 14.64
N VAL A 43 -1.92 -1.55 13.81
CA VAL A 43 -2.12 -0.14 14.22
C VAL A 43 -3.27 -0.02 15.24
N ALA A 44 -4.32 -0.82 15.12
CA ALA A 44 -5.42 -0.81 16.08
C ALA A 44 -5.03 -1.41 17.45
N GLU A 45 -4.27 -2.50 17.46
CA GLU A 45 -3.78 -3.16 18.69
C GLU A 45 -2.68 -2.36 19.39
N HIS A 46 -1.83 -1.68 18.61
CA HIS A 46 -0.82 -0.75 19.10
C HIS A 46 -1.05 0.62 18.45
N PRO A 47 -1.98 1.43 19.01
CA PRO A 47 -2.19 2.79 18.54
C PRO A 47 -0.85 3.53 18.61
N ILE A 48 -0.36 4.00 17.46
CA ILE A 48 0.91 4.73 17.38
C ILE A 48 0.83 5.91 18.34
N GLN A 49 1.51 5.80 19.48
CA GLN A 49 1.62 6.93 20.39
C GLN A 49 2.65 7.88 19.79
N PRO A 50 2.39 9.19 19.76
CA PRO A 50 3.32 10.17 19.21
C PRO A 50 4.67 10.21 19.94
N ASN A 51 4.79 9.54 21.10
CA ASN A 51 6.02 9.43 21.89
C ASN A 51 6.70 8.05 21.81
N ASP A 52 6.23 7.12 20.98
CA ASP A 52 6.87 5.80 20.86
C ASP A 52 8.16 5.88 20.02
N PRO A 53 9.33 5.58 20.61
CA PRO A 53 10.63 5.81 19.96
C PRO A 53 10.85 4.99 18.69
N GLU A 54 10.20 3.82 18.55
CA GLU A 54 10.29 3.01 17.34
C GLU A 54 9.47 3.57 16.16
N THR A 55 8.45 4.38 16.42
CA THR A 55 7.53 4.89 15.38
C THR A 55 7.91 6.27 14.86
N LEU A 56 8.69 7.02 15.65
CA LEU A 56 9.21 8.35 15.31
C LEU A 56 9.98 8.40 13.98
N PRO A 57 10.88 7.46 13.64
CA PRO A 57 11.64 7.52 12.39
C PRO A 57 10.74 7.40 11.17
N TRP A 58 9.73 6.51 11.24
CA TRP A 58 8.76 6.32 10.16
C TRP A 58 7.86 7.55 9.99
N PHE A 59 7.42 8.15 11.10
CA PHE A 59 6.60 9.36 11.07
C PHE A 59 7.37 10.56 10.50
N GLN A 60 8.65 10.72 10.88
CA GLN A 60 9.51 11.77 10.34
C GLN A 60 9.72 11.62 8.83
N LEU A 61 9.90 10.40 8.32
CA LEU A 61 10.00 10.13 6.89
C LEU A 61 8.73 10.51 6.13
N LEU A 62 7.56 10.16 6.66
CA LEU A 62 6.27 10.52 6.06
C LEU A 62 6.03 12.03 6.05
N VAL A 63 6.32 12.71 7.16
CA VAL A 63 6.19 14.16 7.26
C VAL A 63 7.17 14.86 6.33
N ALA A 64 8.40 14.38 6.20
CA ALA A 64 9.40 14.92 5.28
C ALA A 64 8.96 14.80 3.81
N GLU A 65 8.48 13.64 3.38
CA GLU A 65 7.99 13.46 2.00
C GLU A 65 6.72 14.28 1.72
N ARG A 66 5.81 14.38 2.70
CA ARG A 66 4.63 15.26 2.60
C ARG A 66 5.03 16.73 2.49
N ASN A 67 5.98 17.19 3.30
CA ASN A 67 6.47 18.57 3.26
C ASN A 67 7.21 18.88 1.94
N ARG A 68 7.98 17.92 1.40
CA ARG A 68 8.61 18.02 0.08
C ARG A 68 7.59 18.24 -1.03
N ARG A 69 6.48 17.49 -1.01
CA ARG A 69 5.40 17.62 -2.02
C ARG A 69 4.61 18.92 -1.88
N LEU A 70 4.47 19.42 -0.66
CA LEU A 70 3.71 20.64 -0.37
C LEU A 70 4.58 21.91 -0.38
N GLY A 71 5.88 21.78 -0.68
CA GLY A 71 6.82 22.91 -0.65
C GLY A 71 6.97 23.55 0.74
N ILE A 72 6.66 22.81 1.81
CA ILE A 72 6.80 23.30 3.18
C ILE A 72 8.29 23.21 3.55
N PRO A 73 8.96 24.33 3.85
CA PRO A 73 10.36 24.30 4.25
C PRO A 73 10.51 23.48 5.53
N VAL A 74 11.40 22.48 5.50
CA VAL A 74 11.85 21.81 6.72
C VAL A 74 12.48 22.86 7.64
N PRO A 75 12.15 22.88 8.94
CA PRO A 75 12.73 23.86 9.86
C PRO A 75 14.25 23.73 9.82
N SER A 76 14.94 24.76 9.32
CA SER A 76 16.39 24.81 9.40
C SER A 76 16.75 24.88 10.87
N THR A 77 17.33 23.82 11.41
CA THR A 77 18.04 23.89 12.68
C THR A 77 19.18 24.90 12.48
N GLY A 78 18.97 26.12 12.98
CA GLY A 78 19.95 27.19 12.94
C GLY A 78 21.18 26.82 13.75
N ILE A 79 22.19 26.26 13.08
CA ILE A 79 23.54 26.20 13.61
C ILE A 79 24.16 27.57 13.29
N HIS A 80 24.24 28.43 14.30
CA HIS A 80 25.03 29.65 14.24
C HIS A 80 26.50 29.27 14.03
N GLY A 81 27.00 29.44 12.80
CA GLY A 81 28.44 29.38 12.50
C GLY A 81 29.17 30.59 13.10
N PRO A 82 30.42 30.45 13.57
CA PRO A 82 31.14 31.53 14.20
C PRO A 82 31.50 32.59 13.17
N SER A 83 31.08 33.83 13.42
CA SER A 83 31.46 35.01 12.64
C SER A 83 32.97 35.26 12.80
N THR A 84 33.75 34.94 11.76
CA THR A 84 35.10 35.49 11.59
C THR A 84 34.97 36.81 10.85
N GLY A 85 34.81 37.89 11.61
CA GLY A 85 34.83 39.26 11.10
C GLY A 85 36.25 39.81 11.13
N SER A 86 36.82 40.00 9.95
CA SER A 86 38.04 40.77 9.68
C SER A 86 37.71 42.26 9.60
N SER A 87 38.41 43.09 10.39
CA SER A 87 38.89 44.45 10.07
C SER A 87 39.72 44.98 11.25
#